data_AF-A0A7X5IWG9-F1
#
_entry.id   AF-A0A7X5IWG9-F1
#
_cell.length_a   1.000
_cell.length_b   1.000
_cell.length_c   1.000
_cell.angle_alpha   90.00
_cell.angle_beta   90.00
_cell.angle_gamma   90.00
#
_symmetry.space_group_name_H-M   'P 1'
#
loop_
_entity.id
_entity.type
_entity.pdbx_description
1 polymer ?
#
loop_
_entity_poly.entity_id
_entity_poly.type
_entity_poly.pdbx_seq_one_letter_code
_entity_poly.pdbx_strand_id
1 'polypeptide(L)'
;MPEVTVVLSGMSNMEQLKENIHTFTEDKPLDEKEMGELLSIAGEMLEKNILPCTACRYCVSHCPKGLNIPELLELYNEDSFTGGGFIAPMALMAVPEEKQPSACIGCRSCEAVCPQQIKISQAMGDFAKKMEK
;
A
#
# COMPACT_ATOMS: atom_id res chain seq x y z
N MET A 1 -16.70 26.29 17.33
CA MET A 1 -15.23 26.21 17.45
C MET A 1 -14.71 26.14 16.03
N PRO A 2 -13.80 27.02 15.59
CA PRO A 2 -13.12 26.80 14.32
C PRO A 2 -12.42 25.43 14.40
N GLU A 3 -12.56 24.62 13.37
CA GLU A 3 -12.06 23.24 13.35
C GLU A 3 -10.55 23.24 13.59
N VAL A 4 -10.09 22.45 14.57
CA VAL A 4 -8.66 22.31 14.85
C VAL A 4 -8.06 21.45 13.74
N THR A 5 -7.33 22.08 12.82
CA THR A 5 -6.56 21.39 11.78
C THR A 5 -5.24 20.90 12.37
N VAL A 6 -4.92 19.61 12.19
CA VAL A 6 -3.67 19.00 12.67
C VAL A 6 -2.92 18.41 11.49
N VAL A 7 -1.63 18.73 11.38
CA VAL A 7 -0.70 18.16 10.41
C VAL A 7 0.50 17.56 11.16
N LEU A 8 0.82 16.30 10.89
CA LEU A 8 2.00 15.63 11.43
C LEU A 8 3.13 15.74 10.40
N SER A 9 4.15 16.56 10.68
CA SER A 9 5.33 16.70 9.83
C SER A 9 6.56 16.09 10.50
N GLY A 10 7.33 15.30 9.74
CA GLY A 10 8.60 14.72 10.18
C GLY A 10 9.78 15.66 9.89
N MET A 11 10.76 15.73 10.80
CA MET A 11 11.96 16.55 10.65
C MET A 11 13.13 15.96 11.44
N SER A 12 14.34 16.07 10.89
CA SER A 12 15.56 15.50 11.47
C SER A 12 16.55 16.57 11.94
N ASN A 13 16.31 17.84 11.61
CA ASN A 13 17.17 18.96 12.02
C ASN A 13 16.38 20.25 12.24
N MET A 14 17.05 21.26 12.81
CA MET A 14 16.45 22.55 13.17
C MET A 14 16.04 23.39 11.95
N GLU A 15 16.71 23.23 10.82
CA GLU A 15 16.39 23.96 9.59
C GLU A 15 15.02 23.52 9.05
N GLN A 16 14.81 22.21 8.92
CA GLN A 16 13.52 21.62 8.53
C GLN A 16 12.38 22.02 9.48
N LEU A 17 12.64 22.10 10.80
CA LEU A 17 11.64 22.59 11.76
C LEU A 17 11.23 24.03 11.45
N LYS A 18 12.19 24.91 11.18
CA LYS A 18 11.92 26.32 10.87
C LYS A 18 11.13 26.45 9.56
N GLU A 19 11.50 25.69 8.54
CA GLU A 19 10.80 25.65 7.25
C GLU A 19 9.36 25.16 7.42
N ASN A 20 9.16 24.04 8.13
CA ASN A 20 7.83 23.49 8.43
C ASN A 20 6.93 24.53 9.12
N ILE A 21 7.46 25.25 10.12
CA ILE A 21 6.71 26.32 10.79
C ILE A 21 6.39 27.46 9.82
N HIS A 22 7.36 27.85 8.99
CA HIS A 22 7.21 28.95 8.06
C HIS A 22 6.12 28.69 7.01
N THR A 23 5.94 27.45 6.55
CA THR A 23 4.86 27.07 5.64
C THR A 23 3.47 27.46 6.14
N PHE A 24 3.24 27.46 7.47
CA PHE A 24 1.96 27.82 8.08
C PHE A 24 1.87 29.29 8.52
N THR A 25 2.86 30.12 8.18
CA THR A 25 2.80 31.57 8.50
C THR A 25 1.90 32.35 7.56
N GLU A 26 1.58 31.81 6.39
CA GLU A 26 0.68 32.40 5.41
C GLU A 26 -0.50 31.45 5.13
N ASP A 27 -1.72 31.99 5.06
CA ASP A 27 -2.90 31.25 4.61
C ASP A 27 -2.99 31.34 3.08
N LYS A 28 -2.12 30.57 2.41
CA LYS A 28 -1.98 30.55 0.95
C LYS A 28 -2.34 29.16 0.42
N PRO A 29 -3.62 28.91 0.08
CA PRO A 29 -4.01 27.66 -0.53
C PRO A 29 -3.40 27.52 -1.92
N LEU A 30 -3.27 26.28 -2.38
CA LEU A 30 -2.86 25.98 -3.75
C LEU A 30 -3.87 26.54 -4.74
N ASP A 31 -3.38 27.06 -5.86
CA ASP A 31 -4.24 27.43 -6.97
C ASP A 31 -4.71 26.19 -7.77
N GLU A 32 -5.66 26.40 -8.69
CA GLU A 32 -6.23 25.31 -9.49
C GLU A 32 -5.17 24.58 -10.34
N LYS A 33 -4.14 25.30 -10.80
CA LYS A 33 -3.08 24.72 -11.62
C LYS A 33 -2.14 23.89 -10.75
N GLU A 34 -1.69 24.42 -9.62
CA GLU A 34 -0.85 23.71 -8.65
C GLU A 34 -1.53 22.44 -8.13
N MET A 35 -2.82 22.55 -7.79
CA MET A 35 -3.63 21.39 -7.38
C MET A 35 -3.75 20.35 -8.50
N GLY A 36 -4.00 20.80 -9.74
CA GLY A 36 -4.07 19.92 -10.90
C GLY A 36 -2.77 19.16 -11.17
N GLU A 37 -1.62 19.84 -11.07
CA GLU A 37 -0.30 19.23 -11.24
C GLU A 37 -0.02 18.18 -10.15
N LEU A 38 -0.30 18.49 -8.88
CA LEU A 38 -0.15 17.53 -7.78
C LEU A 38 -1.01 16.27 -7.97
N LEU A 39 -2.28 16.45 -8.38
CA LEU A 39 -3.18 15.34 -8.63
C LEU A 39 -2.76 14.50 -9.84
N SER A 40 -2.17 15.12 -10.87
CA SER A 40 -1.61 14.40 -12.02
C SER A 40 -0.47 13.48 -11.58
N ILE A 41 0.48 14.00 -10.80
CA ILE A 41 1.61 13.23 -10.27
C ILE A 41 1.10 12.10 -9.37
N ALA A 42 0.13 12.39 -8.49
CA ALA A 42 -0.48 11.36 -7.65
C ALA A 42 -1.17 10.26 -8.49
N GLY A 43 -1.84 10.65 -9.58
CA GLY A 43 -2.44 9.72 -10.55
C GLY A 43 -1.40 8.78 -11.17
N GLU A 44 -0.30 9.32 -11.69
CA GLU A 44 0.81 8.55 -12.27
C GLU A 44 1.42 7.58 -11.25
N MET A 45 1.53 7.98 -9.99
CA MET A 45 2.02 7.11 -8.92
C MET A 45 1.05 5.95 -8.62
N LEU A 46 -0.26 6.17 -8.76
CA LEU A 46 -1.30 5.17 -8.54
C LEU A 46 -1.52 4.24 -9.75
N GLU A 47 -1.12 4.64 -10.95
CA GLU A 47 -1.23 3.80 -12.16
C GLU A 47 -0.46 2.47 -12.05
N LYS A 48 0.53 2.38 -11.16
CA LYS A 48 1.35 1.17 -10.95
C LYS A 48 0.63 -0.03 -10.30
N ASN A 49 -0.70 -0.03 -10.27
CA ASN A 49 -1.54 -1.13 -9.77
C ASN A 49 -1.14 -1.60 -8.36
N ILE A 50 -0.79 -0.65 -7.49
CA ILE A 50 -0.39 -0.88 -6.11
C ILE A 50 -1.64 -0.98 -5.24
N LEU A 51 -1.70 -1.98 -4.37
CA LEU A 51 -2.78 -2.18 -3.42
C LEU A 51 -2.52 -1.33 -2.16
N PRO A 52 -3.52 -0.60 -1.64
CA PRO A 52 -3.37 0.29 -0.48
C PRO A 52 -3.37 -0.48 0.85
N CYS A 53 -2.55 -1.52 0.98
CA CYS A 53 -2.44 -2.30 2.21
C CYS A 53 -1.72 -1.49 3.30
N THR A 54 -2.33 -1.38 4.48
CA THR A 54 -1.75 -0.68 5.65
C THR A 54 -1.08 -1.63 6.65
N ALA A 55 -0.91 -2.91 6.28
CA ALA A 55 -0.33 -3.95 7.13
C ALA A 55 -0.99 -4.12 8.53
N CYS A 56 -2.28 -3.78 8.67
CA CYS A 56 -3.02 -3.88 9.94
C CYS A 56 -3.25 -5.32 10.47
N ARG A 57 -2.97 -6.34 9.66
CA ARG A 57 -3.05 -7.78 10.00
C ARG A 57 -4.44 -8.35 10.37
N TYR A 58 -5.52 -7.57 10.27
CA TYR A 58 -6.89 -8.08 10.54
C TYR A 58 -7.28 -9.27 9.67
N CYS A 59 -6.81 -9.32 8.42
CA CYS A 59 -7.08 -10.40 7.50
C CYS A 59 -6.45 -11.76 7.90
N VAL A 60 -5.37 -11.76 8.71
CA VAL A 60 -4.56 -12.96 8.96
C VAL A 60 -5.33 -14.01 9.77
N SER A 61 -5.99 -13.60 10.85
CA SER A 61 -6.81 -14.49 11.69
C SER A 61 -8.06 -15.01 10.97
N HIS A 62 -8.48 -14.35 9.90
CA HIS A 62 -9.67 -14.71 9.12
C HIS A 62 -9.36 -15.53 7.87
N CYS A 63 -8.08 -15.82 7.60
CA CYS A 63 -7.68 -16.69 6.50
C CYS A 63 -7.71 -18.17 6.94
N PRO A 64 -8.58 -19.04 6.39
CA PRO A 64 -8.62 -20.46 6.76
C PRO A 64 -7.36 -21.23 6.35
N LYS A 65 -6.56 -20.67 5.44
CA LYS A 65 -5.25 -21.21 5.05
C LYS A 65 -4.10 -20.64 5.90
N GLY A 66 -4.39 -19.67 6.77
CA GLY A 66 -3.40 -18.99 7.60
C GLY A 66 -2.30 -18.34 6.77
N LEU A 67 -2.65 -17.68 5.66
CA LEU A 67 -1.72 -16.93 4.83
C LEU A 67 -1.32 -15.64 5.54
N ASN A 68 -0.05 -15.26 5.43
CA ASN A 68 0.42 -13.95 5.89
C ASN A 68 0.11 -12.88 4.84
N ILE A 69 -1.18 -12.53 4.73
CA ILE A 69 -1.70 -11.66 3.66
C ILE A 69 -0.96 -10.32 3.57
N PRO A 70 -0.64 -9.60 4.68
CA PRO A 70 0.10 -8.34 4.58
C PRO A 70 1.45 -8.46 3.89
N GLU A 71 2.25 -9.48 4.23
CA GLU A 71 3.54 -9.73 3.59
C GLU A 71 3.38 -10.12 2.13
N LEU A 72 2.39 -10.95 1.79
CA LEU A 72 2.11 -11.31 0.40
C LEU A 72 1.67 -10.10 -0.44
N LEU A 73 0.89 -9.17 0.13
CA LEU A 73 0.49 -7.94 -0.55
C LEU A 73 1.64 -6.95 -0.69
N GLU A 74 2.58 -6.93 0.26
CA GLU A 74 3.81 -6.14 0.15
C GLU A 74 4.66 -6.64 -1.03
N LEU A 75 4.88 -7.95 -1.14
CA LEU A 75 5.60 -8.54 -2.29
C LEU A 75 4.85 -8.32 -3.61
N TYR A 76 3.51 -8.41 -3.60
CA TYR A 76 2.69 -8.08 -4.78
C TYR A 76 2.90 -6.63 -5.25
N ASN A 77 2.94 -5.70 -4.31
CA ASN A 77 3.15 -4.29 -4.61
C ASN A 77 4.57 -4.02 -5.09
N GLU A 78 5.57 -4.67 -4.50
CA GLU A 78 6.96 -4.59 -4.96
C GLU A 78 7.07 -5.05 -6.41
N ASP A 79 6.56 -6.25 -6.72
CA ASP A 79 6.55 -6.83 -8.06
C ASP A 79 5.82 -5.92 -9.08
N SER A 80 4.66 -5.40 -8.70
CA SER A 80 3.86 -4.51 -9.56
C SER A 80 4.55 -3.17 -9.79
N PHE A 81 5.25 -2.64 -8.79
CA PHE A 81 5.96 -1.36 -8.87
C PHE A 81 7.24 -1.45 -9.71
N THR A 82 7.99 -2.55 -9.57
CA THR A 82 9.25 -2.79 -10.29
C THR A 82 9.03 -3.40 -11.67
N GLY A 83 7.83 -3.91 -11.96
CA GLY A 83 7.48 -4.53 -13.24
C GLY A 83 8.04 -5.95 -13.38
N GLY A 84 8.07 -6.73 -12.30
CA GLY A 84 8.62 -8.09 -12.29
C GLY A 84 10.08 -8.17 -11.84
N GLY A 85 10.45 -7.44 -10.78
CA GLY A 85 11.77 -7.52 -10.17
C GLY A 85 12.07 -8.89 -9.54
N PHE A 86 13.29 -9.07 -9.04
CA PHE A 86 13.72 -10.35 -8.46
C PHE A 86 13.37 -10.52 -6.97
N ILE A 87 12.94 -9.47 -6.28
CA ILE A 87 12.73 -9.48 -4.83
C ILE A 87 11.52 -10.35 -4.46
N ALA A 88 10.35 -10.11 -5.05
CA ALA A 88 9.16 -10.93 -4.84
C ALA A 88 9.38 -12.44 -5.07
N PRO A 89 9.90 -12.92 -6.22
CA PRO A 89 10.13 -14.35 -6.42
C PRO A 89 11.20 -14.91 -5.47
N MET A 90 12.25 -14.14 -5.18
CA MET A 90 13.28 -14.56 -4.23
C MET A 90 12.74 -14.73 -2.81
N ALA A 91 11.92 -13.80 -2.34
CA ALA A 91 11.29 -13.87 -1.03
C ALA A 91 10.32 -15.06 -0.95
N LEU A 92 9.55 -15.33 -2.00
CA LEU A 92 8.62 -16.46 -2.04
C LEU A 92 9.31 -17.84 -2.01
N MET A 93 10.55 -17.96 -2.50
CA MET A 93 11.32 -19.21 -2.38
C MET A 93 11.58 -19.61 -0.91
N ALA A 94 11.57 -18.65 0.02
CA ALA A 94 11.70 -18.92 1.46
C ALA A 94 10.35 -19.18 2.14
N VAL A 95 9.24 -19.03 1.43
CA VAL A 95 7.88 -19.24 1.94
C VAL A 95 7.42 -20.66 1.59
N PRO A 96 6.93 -21.47 2.56
CA PRO A 96 6.36 -22.78 2.28
C PRO A 96 5.26 -22.71 1.23
N GLU A 97 5.18 -23.70 0.33
CA GLU A 97 4.24 -23.71 -0.80
C GLU A 97 2.78 -23.54 -0.35
N GLU A 98 2.39 -24.14 0.77
CA GLU A 98 1.06 -24.01 1.37
C GLU A 98 0.76 -22.63 1.97
N LYS A 99 1.76 -21.74 2.01
CA LYS A 99 1.70 -20.35 2.48
C LYS A 99 1.94 -19.32 1.37
N GLN A 100 2.18 -19.76 0.14
CA GLN A 100 2.34 -18.89 -1.02
C GLN A 100 0.99 -18.36 -1.54
N PRO A 101 0.99 -17.35 -2.43
CA PRO A 101 -0.24 -16.79 -3.01
C PRO A 101 -1.15 -17.84 -3.68
N SER A 102 -0.55 -18.85 -4.31
CA SER A 102 -1.24 -19.96 -4.98
C SER A 102 -2.09 -20.82 -4.02
N ALA A 103 -1.77 -20.84 -2.73
CA ALA A 103 -2.54 -21.57 -1.72
C ALA A 103 -3.88 -20.87 -1.35
N CYS A 104 -4.11 -19.64 -1.83
CA CYS A 104 -5.37 -18.93 -1.63
C CYS A 104 -6.54 -19.64 -2.33
N ILE A 105 -7.55 -20.02 -1.55
CA ILE A 105 -8.76 -20.69 -2.05
C ILE A 105 -9.88 -19.73 -2.45
N GLY A 106 -9.64 -18.42 -2.45
CA GLY A 106 -10.64 -17.42 -2.85
C GLY A 106 -11.87 -17.32 -1.95
N CYS A 107 -11.78 -17.68 -0.67
CA CYS A 107 -12.92 -17.67 0.26
C CYS A 107 -13.46 -16.28 0.64
N ARG A 108 -12.67 -15.22 0.41
CA ARG A 108 -13.00 -13.80 0.68
C ARG A 108 -13.27 -13.42 2.15
N SER A 109 -13.06 -14.34 3.09
CA SER A 109 -13.19 -14.05 4.54
C SER A 109 -12.33 -12.87 5.00
N CYS A 110 -11.11 -12.75 4.45
CA CYS A 110 -10.22 -11.62 4.72
C CYS A 110 -10.72 -10.27 4.19
N GLU A 111 -11.54 -10.25 3.14
CA GLU A 111 -12.04 -9.02 2.53
C GLU A 111 -13.12 -8.37 3.40
N ALA A 112 -13.93 -9.18 4.09
CA ALA A 112 -14.97 -8.70 5.00
C ALA A 112 -14.43 -7.90 6.20
N VAL A 113 -13.15 -8.07 6.54
CA VAL A 113 -12.48 -7.41 7.66
C VAL A 113 -11.42 -6.40 7.22
N CYS A 114 -11.22 -6.23 5.91
CA CYS A 114 -10.21 -5.32 5.40
C CYS A 114 -10.74 -3.87 5.44
N PRO A 115 -10.14 -2.96 6.24
CA PRO A 115 -10.62 -1.58 6.33
C PRO A 115 -10.42 -0.79 5.02
N GLN A 116 -9.50 -1.25 4.16
CA GLN A 116 -9.17 -0.65 2.87
C GLN A 116 -9.99 -1.27 1.71
N GLN A 117 -10.92 -2.19 2.02
CA GLN A 117 -11.79 -2.87 1.04
C GLN A 117 -11.03 -3.52 -0.13
N ILE A 118 -9.81 -3.99 0.13
CA ILE A 118 -8.97 -4.64 -0.87
C ILE A 118 -9.59 -5.97 -1.28
N LYS A 119 -9.66 -6.23 -2.59
CA LYS A 119 -10.08 -7.53 -3.15
C LYS A 119 -8.93 -8.54 -3.04
N ILE A 120 -8.58 -8.91 -1.81
CA ILE A 120 -7.42 -9.73 -1.46
C ILE A 120 -7.41 -11.05 -2.25
N SER A 121 -8.56 -11.69 -2.42
CA SER A 121 -8.64 -12.95 -3.18
C SER A 121 -8.22 -12.80 -4.64
N GLN A 122 -8.57 -11.67 -5.26
CA GLN A 122 -8.19 -11.36 -6.64
C GLN A 122 -6.71 -11.03 -6.73
N ALA A 123 -6.19 -10.25 -5.78
CA ALA A 123 -4.76 -9.94 -5.68
C ALA A 123 -3.90 -11.21 -5.55
N MET A 124 -4.28 -12.16 -4.69
CA MET A 124 -3.56 -13.43 -4.55
C MET A 124 -3.57 -14.25 -5.85
N GLY A 125 -4.72 -14.30 -6.52
CA GLY A 125 -4.84 -15.02 -7.80
C GLY A 125 -4.05 -14.36 -8.94
N ASP A 126 -3.98 -13.03 -8.97
CA ASP A 126 -3.13 -12.30 -9.89
C ASP A 126 -1.64 -12.53 -9.58
N PHE A 127 -1.26 -12.45 -8.30
CA PHE A 127 0.11 -12.66 -7.86
C PHE A 127 0.61 -14.07 -8.21
N ALA A 128 -0.19 -15.11 -7.94
CA ALA A 128 0.17 -16.48 -8.29
C ALA A 128 0.49 -16.62 -9.79
N LYS A 129 -0.33 -16.04 -10.67
CA LYS A 129 -0.10 -16.06 -12.13
C LYS A 129 1.17 -15.33 -12.54
N LYS A 130 1.53 -14.25 -11.85
CA LYS A 130 2.77 -13.51 -12.13
C LYS A 130 4.01 -14.33 -11.78
N MET A 131 3.93 -15.17 -10.74
CA MET A 131 5.05 -16.00 -10.28
C MET A 131 5.23 -17.31 -11.07
N GLU A 132 4.27 -17.67 -11.93
CA GLU A 132 4.36 -18.83 -12.83
C GLU A 132 5.07 -18.51 -14.17
N LYS A 133 5.40 -17.24 -14.42
CA LYS A 133 6.14 -16.79 -15.61
C LYS A 133 7.65 -16.95 -15.45
#